data_AF-A0A382WIR3-F1
#
_entry.id   AF-A0A382WIR3-F1
#
_cell.length_a   1.000
_cell.length_b   1.000
_cell.length_c   1.000
_cell.angle_alpha   90.00
_cell.angle_beta   90.00
_cell.angle_gamma   90.00
#
_symmetry.space_group_name_H-M   'P 1'
#
loop_
_entity.id
_entity.type
_entity.pdbx_description
1 polymer ?
#
loop_
_entity_poly.entity_id
_entity_poly.type
_entity_poly.pdbx_seq_one_letter_code
_entity_poly.pdbx_strand_id
1 'polypeptide(L)' 'MAGFLTGLLGAADLKVGDAAPGFALPGSDGKTYKLSDYTGKQAVVIAWFPKAFTGG' A
#
# COMPACT_ATOMS: atom_id res chain seq x y z
N MET A 1 18.42 -7.99 -14.66
CA MET A 1 17.75 -6.84 -15.32
C MET A 1 16.44 -7.35 -15.92
N ALA A 2 15.35 -7.23 -15.16
CA ALA A 2 13.96 -7.45 -15.55
C ALA A 2 13.17 -6.73 -14.44
N GLY A 3 12.41 -5.67 -14.64
CA GLY A 3 11.55 -5.34 -15.77
C GLY A 3 10.11 -5.37 -15.24
N PHE A 4 9.77 -4.53 -14.25
CA PHE A 4 8.39 -4.41 -13.75
C PHE A 4 7.70 -3.20 -14.38
N LEU A 5 7.16 -3.44 -15.57
CA LEU A 5 6.09 -2.66 -16.19
C LEU A 5 4.80 -3.45 -15.97
N THR A 6 3.98 -3.09 -14.97
CA THR A 6 2.64 -3.70 -14.84
C THR A 6 1.59 -2.80 -14.17
N GLY A 7 1.78 -1.48 -14.20
CA GLY A 7 0.91 -0.54 -13.48
C GLY A 7 -0.18 0.17 -14.31
N LEU A 8 -0.71 -0.42 -15.38
CA LEU A 8 -1.63 0.32 -16.29
C LEU A 8 -2.91 -0.40 -16.74
N LEU A 9 -3.20 -1.64 -16.34
CA LEU A 9 -4.41 -2.34 -16.86
C LEU A 9 -5.05 -3.21 -15.79
N GLY A 10 -6.07 -2.66 -15.11
CA GLY A 10 -6.98 -3.39 -14.22
C GLY A 10 -6.37 -3.80 -12.89
N ALA A 11 -7.00 -3.44 -11.78
CA ALA A 11 -6.69 -4.04 -10.49
C ALA A 11 -7.10 -5.51 -10.55
N ALA A 12 -6.18 -6.40 -10.96
CA ALA A 12 -6.34 -7.81 -10.71
C ALA A 12 -6.45 -8.01 -9.19
N ASP A 13 -7.37 -8.86 -8.74
CA ASP A 13 -7.52 -9.15 -7.33
C ASP A 13 -6.19 -9.63 -6.73
N LEU A 14 -5.80 -9.02 -5.61
CA LEU A 14 -4.61 -9.43 -4.88
C LEU A 14 -4.83 -10.83 -4.32
N LYS A 15 -3.91 -11.75 -4.61
CA LYS A 15 -3.90 -13.09 -4.02
C LYS A 15 -2.80 -13.22 -2.96
N VAL A 16 -2.97 -14.18 -2.07
CA VAL A 16 -1.97 -14.50 -1.05
C VAL A 16 -0.65 -14.88 -1.73
N GLY A 17 0.45 -14.31 -1.23
CA GLY A 17 1.80 -14.53 -1.76
C GLY A 17 2.22 -13.53 -2.85
N ASP A 18 1.29 -12.72 -3.39
CA ASP A 18 1.67 -11.63 -4.30
C ASP A 18 2.49 -10.57 -3.57
N ALA A 19 3.49 -10.02 -4.26
CA ALA A 19 4.17 -8.84 -3.78
C ALA A 19 3.18 -7.67 -3.69
N ALA A 20 3.13 -7.02 -2.54
CA ALA A 20 2.29 -5.85 -2.34
C ALA A 20 2.69 -4.73 -3.33
N PRO A 21 1.73 -4.09 -4.02
CA PRO A 21 2.01 -2.97 -4.91
C PRO A 21 2.70 -1.81 -4.17
N GLY A 22 3.68 -1.18 -4.80
CA GLY A 22 4.33 0.00 -4.23
C GLY A 22 3.35 1.17 -4.14
N PHE A 23 3.16 1.72 -2.95
CA PHE A 23 2.37 2.94 -2.71
C PHE A 23 3.13 3.94 -1.84
N ALA A 24 2.71 5.20 -1.93
CA ALA A 24 3.14 6.28 -1.07
C ALA A 24 1.91 7.04 -0.58
N LEU A 25 1.77 7.21 0.74
CA LEU A 25 0.59 7.84 1.34
C LEU A 25 1.00 8.96 2.29
N PRO A 26 0.27 10.10 2.28
CA PRO A 26 0.47 11.14 3.28
C PRO A 26 -0.10 10.69 4.63
N GLY A 27 0.67 10.92 5.70
CA GLY A 27 0.23 10.75 7.08
C GLY A 27 -0.39 12.03 7.63
N SER A 28 -1.17 11.89 8.71
CA SER A 28 -1.71 13.03 9.46
C SER A 28 -0.63 13.83 10.18
N ASP A 29 0.60 13.32 10.27
CA ASP A 29 1.77 13.99 10.83
C ASP A 29 2.53 14.86 9.81
N GLY A 30 2.01 14.96 8.58
CA GLY A 30 2.63 15.71 7.49
C GLY A 30 3.76 14.99 6.77
N LYS A 31 4.10 13.74 7.14
CA LYS A 31 5.10 12.93 6.45
C LYS A 31 4.46 12.12 5.33
N THR A 32 5.28 11.73 4.36
CA THR A 32 4.89 10.74 3.34
C THR A 32 5.55 9.41 3.67
N TYR A 33 4.77 8.34 3.68
CA TYR A 33 5.24 6.99 3.94
C TYR A 33 5.22 6.17 2.66
N LYS A 34 6.35 5.55 2.31
CA LYS A 34 6.42 4.61 1.17
C LYS A 34 6.46 3.19 1.72
N LEU A 35 5.77 2.26 1.07
CA LEU A 35 5.83 0.84 1.45
C LEU A 35 7.29 0.32 1.48
N SER A 36 8.12 0.79 0.53
CA SER A 36 9.54 0.44 0.42
C SER A 36 10.37 0.79 1.66
N ASP A 37 9.94 1.77 2.45
CA ASP A 37 10.70 2.21 3.63
C ASP A 37 10.71 1.13 4.73
N TYR A 38 9.77 0.18 4.67
CA TYR A 38 9.53 -0.86 5.66
C TYR A 38 9.96 -2.27 5.21
N THR A 39 10.29 -2.46 3.93
CA THR A 39 10.69 -3.76 3.37
C THR A 39 11.85 -4.37 4.15
N GLY A 40 11.68 -5.60 4.64
CA GLY A 40 12.69 -6.33 5.42
C GLY A 40 12.93 -5.78 6.83
N LYS A 41 12.20 -4.76 7.27
CA LYS A 41 12.33 -4.16 8.60
C LYS A 41 11.20 -4.56 9.53
N GLN A 42 9.97 -4.59 9.03
CA GLN A 42 8.78 -4.96 9.81
C GLN A 42 7.61 -5.36 8.90
N ALA A 43 6.62 -6.03 9.49
CA ALA A 43 5.35 -6.27 8.83
C ALA A 43 4.52 -4.98 8.74
N VAL A 44 3.75 -4.83 7.66
CA VAL A 44 2.85 -3.68 7.43
C VAL A 44 1.45 -4.21 7.17
N VAL A 45 0.46 -3.64 7.86
CA VAL A 45 -0.97 -3.96 7.68
C VAL A 45 -1.68 -2.73 7.16
N ILE A 46 -2.50 -2.89 6.13
CA ILE A 46 -3.34 -1.82 5.58
C ILE A 46 -4.78 -2.07 6.03
N ALA A 47 -5.33 -1.08 6.73
CA ALA A 47 -6.71 -1.08 7.19
C ALA A 47 -7.37 0.21 6.73
N TRP A 48 -8.64 0.12 6.35
CA TRP A 48 -9.45 1.25 5.88
C TRP A 48 -10.81 1.25 6.56
N PHE A 49 -11.37 2.45 6.69
CA PHE A 49 -12.72 2.68 7.17
C PHE A 49 -13.40 3.70 6.22
N PRO A 50 -14.74 3.69 6.07
CA PRO A 50 -15.41 4.47 5.04
C PRO A 50 -15.21 5.99 5.17
N LYS A 51 -15.27 6.50 6.40
CA LYS A 51 -15.14 7.94 6.69
C LYS A 51 -14.71 8.17 8.13
N ALA A 52 -13.90 9.20 8.35
CA ALA A 52 -13.49 9.60 9.69
C ALA A 52 -14.65 10.29 10.42
N PHE A 53 -14.66 10.20 11.76
CA PHE A 53 -15.61 10.90 12.63
C PHE A 53 -17.09 10.53 12.39
N THR A 54 -17.36 9.29 11.97
CA THR A 54 -18.73 8.75 11.88
C THR A 54 -18.93 7.63 12.90
N GLY A 55 -20.15 7.53 13.45
CA GLY A 55 -20.57 6.35 14.22
C GLY A 55 -20.74 5.14 13.31
N GLY A 56 -20.56 3.94 13.87
CA GLY A 56 -20.78 2.66 13.18
C GLY A 56 -22.24 2.26 13.09
#